data_AF-A0A6D2JWH6-F1
#
_entry.id   AF-A0A6D2JWH6-F1
#
_cell.length_a   1.000
_cell.length_b   1.000
_cell.length_c   1.000
_cell.angle_alpha   90.00
_cell.angle_beta   90.00
_cell.angle_gamma   90.00
#
_symmetry.space_group_name_H-M   'P 1'
#
loop_
_entity.id
_entity.type
_entity.pdbx_description
1 polymer ?
#
loop_
_entity_poly.entity_id
_entity_poly.type
_entity_poly.pdbx_seq_one_letter_code
_entity_poly.pdbx_strand_id
1 'polypeptide(L)'
;MSLDNWKPAQTYYYDFIDLSENEISGSPARFLNQTEFLVEFKAAGNKLRFDMEKLTFSKTLTTLDLSRNLGFGKVPATVAGLQTLNVSQNHLCGKLPATKFPASAFAGNDCLCGSPLSPCKV
;
A
#
# COMPACT_ATOMS: atom_id res chain seq x y z
N MET A 1 -18.22 -3.88 -2.57
CA MET A 1 -17.81 -4.83 -1.51
C MET A 1 -16.92 -4.08 -0.51
N SER A 2 -16.97 -4.35 0.80
CA SER A 2 -16.05 -3.72 1.77
C SER A 2 -15.08 -4.73 2.37
N LEU A 3 -13.78 -4.41 2.40
CA LEU A 3 -12.74 -5.26 3.02
C LEU A 3 -12.86 -5.34 4.55
N ASP A 4 -13.47 -4.34 5.19
CA ASP A 4 -13.75 -4.40 6.63
C ASP A 4 -14.64 -5.61 6.97
N ASN A 5 -15.52 -5.99 6.04
CA ASN A 5 -16.45 -7.11 6.18
C ASN A 5 -15.91 -8.42 5.60
N TRP A 6 -14.75 -8.42 4.93
CA TRP A 6 -14.20 -9.60 4.29
C TRP A 6 -13.56 -10.57 5.30
N LYS A 7 -14.20 -11.72 5.52
CA LYS A 7 -13.74 -12.77 6.44
C LYS A 7 -13.27 -13.99 5.63
N PRO A 8 -12.01 -14.02 5.15
CA PRO A 8 -11.51 -15.19 4.45
C PRO A 8 -11.45 -16.40 5.40
N ALA A 9 -11.74 -17.59 4.89
CA ALA A 9 -11.69 -18.82 5.67
C ALA A 9 -10.25 -19.20 6.11
N GLN A 10 -9.25 -18.72 5.36
CA GLN A 10 -7.83 -18.89 5.63
C GLN A 10 -7.07 -17.62 5.22
N THR A 11 -6.01 -17.24 5.93
CA THR A 11 -5.13 -16.10 5.58
C THR A 11 -3.69 -16.53 5.30
N TYR A 12 -3.41 -17.83 5.41
CA TYR A 12 -2.04 -18.36 5.44
C TYR A 12 -1.45 -18.63 4.05
N TYR A 13 -2.20 -19.23 3.12
CA TYR A 13 -1.68 -19.78 1.84
C TYR A 13 -2.01 -18.92 0.60
N TYR A 14 -2.11 -17.61 0.75
CA TYR A 14 -2.26 -16.75 -0.41
C TYR A 14 -0.89 -16.40 -0.95
N ASP A 15 -0.60 -16.76 -2.20
CA ASP A 15 0.61 -16.29 -2.86
C ASP A 15 0.34 -14.97 -3.58
N PHE A 16 -0.72 -14.92 -4.40
CA PHE A 16 -1.06 -13.77 -5.24
C PHE A 16 -2.53 -13.40 -5.06
N ILE A 17 -2.80 -12.13 -4.79
CA ILE A 17 -4.15 -11.56 -4.76
C ILE A 17 -4.16 -10.30 -5.62
N ASP A 18 -5.04 -10.29 -6.62
CA ASP A 18 -5.34 -9.10 -7.42
C ASP A 18 -6.84 -8.77 -7.31
N LEU A 19 -7.12 -7.59 -6.78
CA LEU A 19 -8.45 -7.01 -6.57
C LEU A 19 -8.62 -5.71 -7.37
N SER A 20 -7.71 -5.43 -8.31
CA SER A 20 -7.65 -4.14 -9.00
C SER A 20 -8.87 -3.85 -9.86
N GLU A 21 -9.11 -2.57 -10.14
CA GLU A 21 -10.17 -2.07 -11.03
C GLU A 21 -11.58 -2.48 -10.61
N ASN A 22 -11.94 -2.13 -9.38
CA ASN A 22 -13.23 -2.43 -8.79
C ASN A 22 -13.77 -1.26 -7.95
N GLU A 23 -14.94 -1.45 -7.34
CA GLU A 23 -15.50 -0.50 -6.38
C GLU A 23 -15.37 -0.98 -4.93
N ILE A 24 -14.26 -1.65 -4.60
CA ILE A 24 -14.04 -2.18 -3.26
C ILE A 24 -13.73 -1.02 -2.31
N SER A 25 -14.41 -0.99 -1.16
CA SER A 25 -14.23 0.00 -0.10
C SER A 25 -13.65 -0.61 1.17
N GLY A 26 -13.46 0.21 2.20
CA GLY A 26 -12.96 -0.23 3.50
C GLY A 26 -11.43 -0.35 3.54
N SER A 27 -10.90 -0.95 4.61
CA SER A 27 -9.46 -1.04 4.83
C SER A 27 -8.91 -2.45 4.58
N PRO A 28 -7.80 -2.60 3.84
CA PRO A 28 -7.09 -3.89 3.72
C PRO A 28 -6.26 -4.22 4.96
N ALA A 29 -6.15 -3.32 5.95
CA ALA A 29 -5.23 -3.46 7.07
C ALA A 29 -5.41 -4.76 7.85
N ARG A 30 -6.65 -5.16 8.15
CA ARG A 30 -6.89 -6.43 8.87
C ARG A 30 -6.27 -7.61 8.12
N PHE A 31 -6.48 -7.66 6.81
CA PHE A 31 -5.99 -8.75 5.98
C PHE A 31 -4.47 -8.72 5.88
N LEU A 32 -3.89 -7.61 5.42
CA LEU A 32 -2.44 -7.47 5.21
C LEU A 32 -1.64 -7.69 6.49
N ASN A 33 -2.19 -7.26 7.64
CA ASN A 33 -1.53 -7.41 8.93
C ASN A 33 -1.57 -8.84 9.49
N GLN A 34 -2.34 -9.75 8.88
CA GLN A 34 -2.53 -11.13 9.34
C GLN A 34 -2.04 -12.19 8.35
N THR A 35 -1.67 -11.82 7.14
CA THR A 35 -1.12 -12.77 6.16
C THR A 35 0.34 -13.09 6.48
N GLU A 36 0.72 -14.36 6.36
CA GLU A 36 2.09 -14.82 6.63
C GLU A 36 2.90 -15.10 5.37
N PHE A 37 2.27 -15.60 4.30
CA PHE A 37 2.95 -16.04 3.06
C PHE A 37 2.55 -15.25 1.81
N LEU A 38 1.82 -14.13 1.97
CA LEU A 38 1.46 -13.28 0.84
C LEU A 38 2.70 -12.80 0.09
N VAL A 39 2.74 -13.01 -1.23
CA VAL A 39 3.85 -12.62 -2.11
C VAL A 39 3.47 -11.38 -2.91
N GLU A 40 2.24 -11.32 -3.41
CA GLU A 40 1.75 -10.20 -4.21
C GLU A 40 0.35 -9.76 -3.78
N PHE A 41 0.21 -8.46 -3.56
CA PHE A 41 -1.08 -7.82 -3.32
C PHE A 41 -1.27 -6.64 -4.26
N LYS A 42 -2.27 -6.74 -5.14
CA LYS A 42 -2.71 -5.66 -6.03
C LYS A 42 -4.15 -5.32 -5.73
N ALA A 43 -4.44 -4.04 -5.53
CA ALA A 43 -5.78 -3.53 -5.32
C ALA A 43 -5.94 -2.13 -5.93
N ALA A 44 -5.25 -1.88 -7.04
CA ALA A 44 -5.23 -0.59 -7.68
C ALA A 44 -6.63 -0.18 -8.18
N GLY A 45 -6.96 1.11 -8.20
CA GLY A 45 -8.22 1.57 -8.80
C GLY A 45 -9.44 1.08 -8.02
N ASN A 46 -9.49 1.41 -6.73
CA ASN A 46 -10.59 1.07 -5.83
C ASN A 46 -10.98 2.27 -4.95
N LYS A 47 -11.87 2.05 -3.98
CA LYS A 47 -12.33 3.04 -2.98
C LYS A 47 -11.76 2.69 -1.59
N LEU A 48 -10.60 2.04 -1.53
CA LEU A 48 -10.00 1.61 -0.26
C LEU A 48 -9.54 2.83 0.54
N ARG A 49 -9.87 2.86 1.83
CA ARG A 49 -9.45 3.92 2.75
C ARG A 49 -8.65 3.29 3.89
N PHE A 50 -7.38 3.67 3.99
CA PHE A 50 -6.45 3.06 4.95
C PHE A 50 -5.35 4.02 5.36
N ASP A 51 -4.83 3.81 6.57
CA ASP A 51 -3.65 4.50 7.07
C ASP A 51 -2.41 3.68 6.68
N MET A 52 -1.64 4.19 5.73
CA MET A 52 -0.45 3.52 5.19
C MET A 52 0.59 3.25 6.27
N GLU A 53 0.69 4.11 7.29
CA GLU A 53 1.64 3.98 8.40
C GLU A 53 1.29 2.80 9.33
N LYS A 54 0.03 2.34 9.31
CA LYS A 54 -0.48 1.22 10.14
C LYS A 54 -0.50 -0.13 9.44
N LEU A 55 -0.08 -0.19 8.18
CA LEU A 55 0.03 -1.45 7.46
C LEU A 55 1.32 -2.17 7.84
N THR A 56 1.19 -3.45 8.14
CA THR A 56 2.32 -4.38 8.30
C THR A 56 2.26 -5.42 7.19
N PHE A 57 3.42 -5.83 6.69
CA PHE A 57 3.51 -6.74 5.55
C PHE A 57 4.20 -8.04 5.98
N SER A 58 3.79 -9.16 5.38
CA SER A 58 4.50 -10.44 5.50
C SER A 58 5.93 -10.31 4.99
N LYS A 59 6.85 -11.13 5.52
CA LYS A 59 8.24 -11.16 5.08
C LYS A 59 8.41 -11.67 3.64
N THR A 60 7.40 -12.38 3.14
CA THR A 60 7.35 -12.93 1.79
C THR A 60 6.83 -11.92 0.76
N LEU A 61 6.23 -10.80 1.18
CA LEU A 61 5.64 -9.84 0.26
C LEU A 61 6.74 -9.19 -0.58
N THR A 62 6.60 -9.27 -1.90
CA THR A 62 7.54 -8.69 -2.86
C THR A 62 6.88 -7.63 -3.72
N THR A 63 5.58 -7.74 -4.01
CA THR A 63 4.83 -6.80 -4.85
C THR A 63 3.63 -6.22 -4.11
N LEU A 64 3.56 -4.89 -4.06
CA LEU A 64 2.42 -4.16 -3.52
C LEU A 64 1.96 -3.06 -4.49
N ASP A 65 0.73 -3.14 -4.97
CA ASP A 65 0.07 -2.05 -5.70
C ASP A 65 -1.23 -1.64 -4.98
N LEU A 66 -1.19 -0.46 -4.37
CA LEU A 66 -2.34 0.19 -3.72
C LEU A 66 -2.67 1.53 -4.40
N SER A 67 -2.23 1.73 -5.66
CA SER A 67 -2.42 2.99 -6.37
C SER A 67 -3.89 3.30 -6.65
N ARG A 68 -4.23 4.57 -6.88
CA ARG A 68 -5.60 5.02 -7.20
C ARG A 68 -6.62 4.56 -6.14
N ASN A 69 -6.40 4.99 -4.90
CA ASN A 69 -7.24 4.70 -3.74
C ASN A 69 -7.33 5.94 -2.83
N LEU A 70 -7.88 5.77 -1.63
CA LEU A 70 -8.07 6.83 -0.62
C LEU A 70 -7.13 6.62 0.58
N GLY A 71 -5.95 6.06 0.35
CA GLY A 71 -4.92 5.84 1.38
C GLY A 71 -4.35 7.15 1.90
N PHE A 72 -4.10 7.25 3.21
CA PHE A 72 -3.57 8.44 3.86
C PHE A 72 -2.46 8.08 4.86
N GLY A 73 -1.86 9.09 5.50
CA GLY A 73 -0.75 8.90 6.43
C GLY A 73 0.60 8.85 5.73
N LYS A 74 1.63 8.40 6.46
CA LYS A 74 3.02 8.34 5.97
C LYS A 74 3.30 6.99 5.31
N VAL A 75 4.27 6.99 4.40
CA VAL A 75 4.84 5.74 3.87
C VAL A 75 5.77 5.14 4.94
N PRO A 76 5.50 3.94 5.48
CA PRO A 76 6.34 3.32 6.49
C PRO A 76 7.63 2.78 5.86
N ALA A 77 8.72 2.73 6.62
CA ALA A 77 10.02 2.22 6.13
C ALA A 77 9.97 0.73 5.72
N THR A 78 8.98 -0.02 6.20
CA THR A 78 8.77 -1.44 5.87
C THR A 78 8.59 -1.68 4.38
N VAL A 79 8.09 -0.71 3.61
CA VAL A 79 7.95 -0.86 2.14
C VAL A 79 9.29 -0.99 1.42
N ALA A 80 10.40 -0.55 2.02
CA ALA A 80 11.72 -0.59 1.40
C ALA A 80 12.20 -2.03 1.09
N GLY A 81 11.67 -3.03 1.81
CA GLY A 81 11.97 -4.45 1.58
C GLY A 81 11.30 -5.03 0.33
N LEU A 82 10.28 -4.37 -0.22
CA LEU A 82 9.55 -4.86 -1.38
C LEU A 82 10.43 -4.81 -2.65
N GLN A 83 10.08 -5.60 -3.65
CA GLN A 83 10.70 -5.56 -4.98
C GLN A 83 9.96 -4.58 -5.91
N THR A 84 8.63 -4.53 -5.79
CA THR A 84 7.75 -3.66 -6.57
C THR A 84 6.79 -2.92 -5.64
N LEU A 85 6.69 -1.61 -5.79
CA LEU A 85 5.77 -0.76 -5.03
C LEU A 85 5.09 0.25 -5.96
N ASN A 86 3.78 0.41 -5.80
CA ASN A 86 3.04 1.53 -6.35
C ASN A 86 1.96 1.99 -5.36
N VAL A 87 2.11 3.22 -4.86
CA VAL A 87 1.16 3.90 -3.95
C VAL A 87 0.77 5.27 -4.50
N SER A 88 0.93 5.46 -5.82
CA SER A 88 0.57 6.69 -6.51
C SER A 88 -0.93 6.94 -6.46
N GLN A 89 -1.34 8.21 -6.62
CA GLN A 89 -2.75 8.62 -6.68
C GLN A 89 -3.52 8.19 -5.42
N ASN A 90 -3.03 8.65 -4.28
CA ASN A 90 -3.63 8.50 -2.95
C ASN A 90 -3.56 9.85 -2.23
N HIS A 91 -3.86 9.89 -0.93
CA HIS A 91 -3.81 11.07 -0.06
C HIS A 91 -2.66 10.97 0.97
N LEU A 92 -1.52 10.41 0.56
CA LEU A 92 -0.37 10.24 1.45
C LEU A 92 0.37 11.56 1.69
N CYS A 93 0.96 11.69 2.87
CA CYS A 93 1.70 12.90 3.24
C CYS A 93 2.87 12.60 4.17
N GLY A 94 3.92 13.41 4.07
CA GLY A 94 5.10 13.35 4.93
C GLY A 94 6.37 12.95 4.20
N LYS A 95 7.47 12.92 4.94
CA LYS A 95 8.79 12.56 4.41
C LYS A 95 8.84 11.07 4.05
N LEU A 96 9.28 10.77 2.83
CA LEU A 96 9.54 9.40 2.41
C LEU A 96 10.71 8.80 3.21
N PRO A 97 10.61 7.51 3.61
CA PRO A 97 11.76 6.76 4.08
C PRO A 97 12.75 6.54 2.93
N ALA A 98 13.99 6.17 3.27
CA ALA A 98 14.97 5.79 2.25
C ALA A 98 14.39 4.64 1.40
N THR A 99 14.38 4.82 0.08
CA THR A 99 13.71 3.90 -0.84
C THR A 99 14.45 3.80 -2.17
N LYS A 100 14.30 2.65 -2.82
CA LYS A 100 14.83 2.36 -4.16
C LYS A 100 13.81 2.58 -5.28
N PHE A 101 12.55 2.85 -4.92
CA PHE A 101 11.48 2.99 -5.91
C PHE A 101 11.55 4.35 -6.62
N PRO A 102 11.13 4.42 -7.89
CA PRO A 102 11.11 5.68 -8.64
C PRO A 102 10.04 6.64 -8.10
N ALA A 103 10.18 7.92 -8.42
CA ALA A 103 9.21 8.97 -8.05
C ALA A 103 7.78 8.65 -8.54
N SER A 104 7.63 7.96 -9.67
CA SER A 104 6.34 7.54 -10.21
C SER A 104 5.54 6.66 -9.25
N ALA A 105 6.19 5.85 -8.41
CA ALA A 105 5.53 5.01 -7.41
C ALA A 105 4.80 5.83 -6.33
N PHE A 106 5.11 7.12 -6.20
CA PHE A 106 4.60 8.02 -5.16
C PHE A 106 3.84 9.23 -5.74
N ALA A 107 3.71 9.33 -7.07
CA ALA A 107 3.12 10.50 -7.73
C ALA A 107 1.65 10.72 -7.36
N GLY A 108 1.19 11.97 -7.40
CA GLY A 108 -0.23 12.29 -7.16
C GLY A 108 -0.70 12.05 -5.72
N ASN A 109 0.19 12.27 -4.74
CA ASN A 109 -0.14 12.28 -3.31
C ASN A 109 -0.07 13.71 -2.76
N ASP A 110 -0.79 13.98 -1.67
CA ASP A 110 -1.06 15.33 -1.16
C ASP A 110 0.21 16.12 -0.76
N CYS A 111 1.12 15.50 0.00
CA CYS A 111 2.33 16.18 0.50
C CYS A 111 3.49 15.26 0.82
N LEU A 112 3.74 14.27 -0.05
CA LEU A 112 4.96 13.47 0.03
C LEU A 112 6.18 14.30 -0.39
N CYS A 113 7.29 14.12 0.33
CA CYS A 113 8.54 14.83 0.08
C CYS A 113 9.77 13.98 0.48
N GLY A 114 10.96 14.40 0.03
CA GLY A 114 12.20 13.65 0.21
C GLY A 114 12.46 12.66 -0.93
N SER A 115 13.73 12.32 -1.17
CA SER A 115 14.17 11.47 -2.29
C SER A 115 13.33 10.18 -2.38
N PRO A 116 12.82 9.81 -3.57
CA PRO A 116 13.12 10.35 -4.91
C PRO A 116 12.34 11.61 -5.32
N LEU A 117 11.48 12.16 -4.45
CA LEU A 117 10.73 13.38 -4.71
C LEU A 117 11.54 14.63 -4.35
N SER A 118 10.96 15.80 -4.58
CA SER A 118 11.53 17.08 -4.14
C SER A 118 11.78 17.08 -2.62
N PRO A 119 12.84 17.77 -2.15
CA PRO A 119 13.12 17.90 -0.73
C PRO A 119 11.93 18.46 0.06
N CYS A 120 11.78 18.03 1.31
CA CYS A 120 10.78 18.59 2.20
C CYS A 120 11.08 20.06 2.46
N LYS A 121 10.04 20.90 2.42
CA LYS A 121 10.15 22.30 2.85
C LYS A 121 10.42 22.29 4.36
N VAL A 122 11.49 22.97 4.76
CA VAL A 122 11.87 23.20 6.16
C VAL A 122 11.03 24.32 6.73
#